data_AF-A0AAC8VNB8-F1
#
_entry.id   AF-A0AAC8VNB8-F1
#
_cell.length_a   1.000
_cell.length_b   1.000
_cell.length_c   1.000
_cell.angle_alpha   90.00
_cell.angle_beta   90.00
_cell.angle_gamma   90.00
#
_symmetry.space_group_name_H-M   'P 1'
#
loop_
_entity.id
_entity.type
_entity.pdbx_description
1 polymer ?
#
loop_
_entity_poly.entity_id
_entity_poly.type
_entity_poly.pdbx_seq_one_letter_code
_entity_poly.pdbx_strand_id
1 'polypeptide(L)'
;MQALYNTLKQRDGKPQRPGIVYNPIRFGWSATVISKYEALRIAKACAKQYRLNWNEKNLTVTKGRLDETLCFIVSTLDDGMAETGSWMDFVFSTPVRFYIDALNGTFLGYEAGNRGVNRVRPASS
;
A
#
# COMPACT_ATOMS: atom_id res chain seq x y z
N MET A 1 -25.22 5.09 31.35
CA MET A 1 -24.80 3.86 30.66
C MET A 1 -23.41 4.05 30.07
N GLN A 2 -22.39 4.08 30.94
CA GLN A 2 -21.00 4.46 30.67
C GLN A 2 -20.04 3.37 31.18
N ALA A 3 -20.44 2.10 31.08
CA ALA A 3 -19.83 1.01 31.87
C ALA A 3 -19.36 -0.20 31.05
N LEU A 4 -19.15 -0.06 29.73
CA LEU A 4 -18.68 -1.18 28.88
C LEU A 4 -17.38 -0.93 28.11
N TYR A 5 -16.71 0.21 28.28
CA TYR A 5 -15.42 0.48 27.61
C TYR A 5 -14.17 0.30 28.48
N ASN A 6 -14.33 -0.12 29.74
CA ASN A 6 -13.20 -0.28 30.68
C ASN A 6 -12.64 -1.71 30.76
N THR A 7 -13.10 -2.64 29.93
CA THR A 7 -12.77 -4.08 30.04
C THR A 7 -11.78 -4.58 28.97
N LEU A 8 -10.86 -3.74 28.49
CA LEU A 8 -9.73 -4.19 27.65
C LEU A 8 -8.38 -3.57 28.06
N LYS A 9 -8.31 -2.95 29.24
CA LYS A 9 -7.07 -2.45 29.85
C LYS A 9 -6.61 -3.43 30.93
N GLN A 10 -6.13 -4.61 30.52
CA GLN A 10 -5.20 -5.43 31.30
C GLN A 10 -4.88 -6.70 30.51
N ARG A 11 -3.75 -6.69 29.79
CA ARG A 11 -2.83 -7.84 29.69
C ARG A 11 -1.56 -7.41 28.95
N ASP A 12 -0.48 -7.63 29.67
CA ASP A 12 0.92 -7.79 29.24
C ASP A 12 1.71 -6.62 28.66
N GLY A 13 2.76 -6.28 29.42
CA GLY A 13 3.71 -5.23 29.14
C GLY A 13 4.62 -5.54 27.97
N LYS A 14 4.53 -4.70 26.94
CA LYS A 14 5.66 -4.15 26.19
C LYS A 14 5.28 -2.72 25.78
N PRO A 15 6.22 -1.76 25.74
CA PRO A 15 5.91 -0.43 25.20
C PRO A 15 5.55 -0.59 23.72
N GLN A 16 4.26 -0.46 23.40
CA GLN A 16 3.83 -0.28 22.03
C GLN A 16 4.40 1.05 21.55
N ARG A 17 5.38 1.00 20.63
CA ARG A 17 5.80 2.16 19.84
C ARG A 17 4.53 2.86 19.31
N PRO A 18 4.46 4.20 19.27
CA PRO A 18 3.24 4.89 18.87
C PRO A 18 2.92 4.55 17.42
N GLY A 19 2.13 3.49 17.24
CA GLY A 19 1.51 3.15 15.97
C GLY A 19 0.55 4.28 15.68
N ILE A 20 0.78 4.98 14.58
CA ILE A 20 -0.13 6.00 14.07
C ILE A 20 -1.50 5.32 13.93
N VAL A 21 -2.40 5.60 14.87
CA VAL A 21 -3.78 5.14 14.81
C VAL A 21 -4.42 5.87 13.62
N TYR A 22 -4.50 5.16 12.50
CA TYR A 22 -5.15 5.68 11.29
C TYR A 22 -6.63 5.91 11.61
N ASN A 23 -7.06 7.17 11.60
CA ASN A 23 -8.47 7.53 11.75
C ASN A 23 -9.09 7.68 10.35
N PRO A 24 -9.83 6.68 9.85
CA PRO A 24 -10.37 6.67 8.48
C PRO A 24 -11.42 7.77 8.24
N ILE A 25 -12.07 8.26 9.30
CA ILE A 25 -13.21 9.18 9.25
C ILE A 25 -12.81 10.57 8.72
N ARG A 26 -11.58 11.03 8.96
CA ARG A 26 -11.13 12.36 8.49
C ARG A 26 -10.87 12.47 6.99
N PHE A 27 -10.94 11.36 6.25
CA PHE A 27 -10.60 11.32 4.83
C PHE A 27 -11.76 10.90 3.92
N GLY A 28 -12.99 10.80 4.43
CA GLY A 28 -14.19 10.47 3.65
C GLY A 28 -14.34 8.98 3.29
N TRP A 29 -13.70 8.09 4.04
CA TRP A 29 -13.80 6.63 3.84
C TRP A 29 -14.39 5.98 5.09
N SER A 30 -15.19 4.93 4.91
CA SER A 30 -15.83 4.16 6.00
C SER A 30 -14.81 3.65 7.03
N ALA A 31 -15.23 3.32 8.26
CA ALA A 31 -14.38 2.68 9.26
C ALA A 31 -13.81 1.29 8.83
N THR A 32 -14.33 0.72 7.74
CA THR A 32 -14.01 -0.60 7.17
C THR A 32 -13.05 -0.53 5.97
N VAL A 33 -11.99 0.27 6.06
CA VAL A 33 -10.89 0.28 5.07
C VAL A 33 -9.62 -0.28 5.71
N ILE A 34 -8.82 -1.00 4.94
CA ILE A 34 -7.47 -1.38 5.36
C ILE A 34 -6.61 -0.13 5.59
N SER A 35 -5.57 -0.26 6.41
CA SER A 35 -4.62 0.83 6.61
C SER A 35 -3.66 0.99 5.43
N LYS A 36 -3.05 2.18 5.28
CA LYS A 36 -1.97 2.38 4.31
C LYS A 36 -0.79 1.41 4.52
N TYR A 37 -0.49 1.11 5.79
CA TYR A 37 0.56 0.16 6.16
C TYR A 37 0.23 -1.24 5.65
N GLU A 38 -1.04 -1.65 5.77
CA GLU A 38 -1.51 -2.94 5.32
C GLU A 38 -1.44 -3.07 3.79
N ALA A 39 -1.88 -2.04 3.07
CA ALA A 39 -1.74 -1.98 1.61
C ALA A 39 -0.27 -2.11 1.17
N LEU A 40 0.65 -1.46 1.87
CA LEU A 40 2.10 -1.52 1.59
C LEU A 40 2.69 -2.90 1.90
N ARG A 41 2.25 -3.55 2.99
CA ARG A 41 2.63 -4.92 3.35
C ARG A 41 2.22 -5.91 2.27
N ILE A 42 0.97 -5.79 1.77
CA ILE A 42 0.44 -6.60 0.67
C ILE A 42 1.24 -6.35 -0.61
N ALA A 43 1.43 -5.08 -0.99
CA ALA A 43 2.19 -4.71 -2.18
C ALA A 43 3.61 -5.29 -2.18
N LYS A 44 4.32 -5.23 -1.04
CA LYS A 44 5.67 -5.81 -0.91
C LYS A 44 5.68 -7.33 -1.09
N ALA A 45 4.68 -8.02 -0.54
CA ALA A 45 4.53 -9.46 -0.72
C ALA A 45 4.27 -9.80 -2.20
N CYS A 46 3.39 -9.05 -2.86
CA CYS A 46 3.09 -9.21 -4.29
C CYS A 46 4.31 -8.91 -5.16
N ALA A 47 5.09 -7.87 -4.86
CA ALA A 47 6.31 -7.57 -5.60
C ALA A 47 7.27 -8.77 -5.62
N LYS A 48 7.46 -9.42 -4.47
CA LYS A 48 8.25 -10.65 -4.36
C LYS A 48 7.63 -11.81 -5.16
N GLN A 49 6.32 -12.02 -5.05
CA GLN A 49 5.61 -13.10 -5.74
C GLN A 49 5.71 -12.99 -7.27
N TYR A 50 5.55 -11.79 -7.81
CA TYR A 50 5.57 -11.51 -9.25
C TYR A 50 6.96 -11.15 -9.79
N ARG A 51 8.01 -11.24 -8.96
CA ARG A 51 9.40 -10.88 -9.31
C ARG A 51 9.53 -9.46 -9.86
N LEU A 52 8.79 -8.53 -9.27
CA LEU A 52 8.80 -7.12 -9.63
C LEU A 52 9.81 -6.36 -8.77
N ASN A 53 10.38 -5.29 -9.33
CA ASN A 53 11.29 -4.42 -8.61
C ASN A 53 10.57 -3.76 -7.42
N TRP A 54 11.29 -3.61 -6.31
CA TRP A 54 10.79 -2.97 -5.10
C TRP A 54 11.84 -2.00 -4.55
N ASN A 55 11.53 -0.72 -4.50
CA ASN A 55 12.39 0.31 -3.94
C ASN A 55 11.77 0.86 -2.64
N GLU A 56 12.45 0.66 -1.50
CA GLU A 56 11.95 1.15 -0.20
C GLU A 56 12.10 2.65 0.00
N LYS A 57 13.00 3.31 -0.74
CA LYS A 57 13.29 4.74 -0.56
C LYS A 57 12.18 5.64 -1.13
N ASN A 58 11.54 5.20 -2.20
CA ASN A 58 10.61 6.02 -3.00
C ASN A 58 9.22 5.37 -3.10
N LEU A 59 8.62 5.13 -1.93
CA LEU A 59 7.28 4.56 -1.80
C LEU A 59 6.24 5.66 -1.64
N THR A 60 5.22 5.62 -2.49
CA THR A 60 4.02 6.45 -2.32
C THR A 60 2.80 5.57 -2.18
N VAL A 61 1.90 5.92 -1.25
CA VAL A 61 0.61 5.23 -1.05
C VAL A 61 -0.50 6.26 -1.15
N THR A 62 -1.21 6.19 -2.27
CA THR A 62 -2.33 7.09 -2.59
C THR A 62 -3.63 6.32 -2.64
N LYS A 63 -4.74 7.04 -2.49
CA LYS A 63 -6.08 6.49 -2.65
C LYS A 63 -6.52 6.74 -4.08
N GLY A 64 -7.17 5.76 -4.70
CA GLY A 64 -7.64 5.89 -6.06
C GLY A 64 -8.71 4.86 -6.39
N ARG A 65 -8.88 4.64 -7.69
CA ARG A 65 -9.77 3.62 -8.24
C ARG A 65 -9.03 2.86 -9.32
N LEU A 66 -9.30 1.57 -9.39
CA LEU A 66 -8.99 0.74 -10.55
C LEU A 66 -10.34 0.33 -11.12
N ASP A 67 -10.69 0.86 -12.29
CA ASP A 67 -12.07 0.91 -12.79
C ASP A 67 -13.01 1.55 -11.76
N GLU A 68 -13.98 0.78 -11.24
CA GLU A 68 -14.93 1.20 -10.21
C GLU A 68 -14.55 0.74 -8.79
N THR A 69 -13.47 -0.05 -8.65
CA THR A 69 -13.03 -0.57 -7.34
C THR A 69 -12.15 0.46 -6.63
N LEU A 70 -12.60 0.89 -5.46
CA LEU A 70 -11.81 1.72 -4.56
C LEU A 70 -10.57 0.97 -4.08
N CYS A 71 -9.38 1.54 -4.31
CA CYS A 71 -8.13 0.88 -3.98
C CYS A 71 -7.08 1.85 -3.40
N PHE A 72 -6.12 1.28 -2.70
CA PHE A 72 -4.83 1.90 -2.49
C PHE A 72 -3.92 1.62 -3.68
N ILE A 73 -3.31 2.68 -4.19
CA ILE A 73 -2.28 2.62 -5.22
C ILE A 73 -0.94 2.79 -4.53
N VAL A 74 -0.17 1.71 -4.46
CA VAL A 74 1.19 1.69 -3.91
C VAL A 74 2.17 1.79 -5.08
N SER A 75 2.92 2.87 -5.17
CA SER A 75 3.88 3.08 -6.25
C SER A 75 5.30 3.03 -5.71
N THR A 76 6.13 2.17 -6.30
CA THR A 76 7.59 2.24 -6.20
C THR A 76 8.04 3.15 -7.34
N LEU A 77 8.22 4.44 -7.06
CA LEU A 77 8.78 5.35 -8.04
C LEU A 77 10.30 5.23 -8.02
N ASP A 78 10.90 5.54 -9.16
CA ASP A 78 12.27 6.00 -9.17
C ASP A 78 12.23 7.52 -9.00
N ASP A 79 13.02 8.09 -8.09
CA ASP A 79 13.18 9.54 -8.06
C ASP A 79 14.11 10.01 -9.18
N GLY A 80 14.83 9.10 -9.84
CA GLY A 80 15.82 9.44 -10.86
C GLY A 80 16.79 10.50 -10.34
N MET A 81 16.98 10.60 -9.03
CA MET A 81 17.72 11.66 -8.37
C MET A 81 18.76 11.00 -7.48
N ALA A 82 19.82 10.48 -8.10
CA ALA A 82 21.11 10.62 -7.45
C ALA A 82 21.38 12.13 -7.42
N GLU A 83 21.27 12.77 -6.25
CA GLU A 83 21.42 14.22 -6.02
C GLU A 83 22.76 14.82 -6.52
N THR A 84 23.64 14.05 -7.17
CA THR A 84 25.01 14.43 -7.51
C THR A 84 25.61 13.74 -8.75
N GLY A 85 24.85 12.98 -9.56
CA GLY A 85 25.40 12.15 -10.66
C GLY A 85 25.32 12.73 -12.07
N SER A 86 26.24 12.33 -12.96
CA SER A 86 26.18 12.61 -14.40
C SER A 86 24.89 12.01 -14.99
N TRP A 87 24.33 12.59 -16.06
CA TRP A 87 23.11 12.06 -16.67
C TRP A 87 23.26 10.62 -17.21
N MET A 88 24.48 10.14 -17.37
CA MET A 88 24.79 8.74 -17.72
C MET A 88 24.68 7.76 -16.54
N ASP A 89 24.63 8.24 -15.30
CA ASP A 89 24.56 7.42 -14.08
C ASP A 89 23.11 7.19 -13.61
N PHE A 90 22.12 7.74 -14.32
CA PHE A 90 20.72 7.52 -14.00
C PHE A 90 20.29 6.09 -14.35
N VAL A 91 20.19 5.25 -13.32
CA VAL A 91 19.50 3.96 -13.43
C VAL A 91 18.01 4.22 -13.23
N PHE A 92 17.28 4.39 -14.34
CA PHE A 92 15.82 4.46 -14.30
C PHE A 92 15.25 3.05 -14.09
N SER A 93 14.89 2.74 -12.85
CA SER A 93 14.05 1.60 -12.54
C SER A 93 12.64 1.85 -13.08
N THR A 94 12.08 0.83 -13.72
CA THR A 94 10.71 0.89 -14.24
C THR A 94 9.76 1.06 -13.06
N PRO A 95 8.96 2.15 -12.98
CA PRO A 95 8.06 2.35 -11.86
C PRO A 95 7.00 1.26 -11.86
N VAL A 96 6.69 0.76 -10.66
CA VAL A 96 5.68 -0.28 -10.47
C VAL A 96 4.59 0.26 -9.57
N ARG A 97 3.34 0.18 -10.04
CA ARG A 97 2.15 0.50 -9.27
C ARG A 97 1.42 -0.79 -8.91
N PHE A 98 1.05 -0.94 -7.65
CA PHE A 98 0.27 -2.05 -7.14
C PHE A 98 -1.10 -1.52 -6.74
N TYR A 99 -2.15 -2.26 -7.09
CA TYR A 99 -3.54 -1.91 -6.78
C TYR A 99 -4.08 -2.89 -5.75
N ILE A 100 -4.47 -2.37 -4.58
CA ILE A 100 -4.94 -3.16 -3.44
C ILE A 100 -6.33 -2.68 -3.08
N ASP A 101 -7.31 -3.58 -3.12
CA ASP A 101 -8.69 -3.31 -2.71
C ASP A 101 -8.69 -2.70 -1.31
N ALA A 102 -9.30 -1.54 -1.20
CA ALA A 102 -9.24 -0.77 0.02
C ALA A 102 -10.11 -1.37 1.14
N LEU A 103 -11.16 -2.13 0.82
CA LEU A 103 -12.08 -2.69 1.80
C LEU A 103 -11.52 -3.97 2.42
N ASN A 104 -10.98 -4.88 1.59
CA ASN A 104 -10.60 -6.22 2.03
C ASN A 104 -9.11 -6.55 1.85
N GLY A 105 -8.31 -5.68 1.24
CA GLY A 105 -6.88 -5.93 1.01
C GLY A 105 -6.57 -6.94 -0.09
N THR A 106 -7.55 -7.27 -0.94
CA THR A 106 -7.31 -8.13 -2.09
C THR A 106 -6.37 -7.45 -3.09
N PHE A 107 -5.38 -8.18 -3.57
CA PHE A 107 -4.50 -7.70 -4.63
C PHE A 107 -5.24 -7.76 -5.98
N LEU A 108 -5.48 -6.60 -6.58
CA LEU A 108 -6.26 -6.46 -7.82
C LEU A 108 -5.37 -6.58 -9.06
N GLY A 109 -4.10 -6.19 -8.95
CA GLY A 109 -3.15 -6.21 -10.05
C GLY A 109 -2.01 -5.22 -9.88
N TYR A 110 -1.17 -5.15 -10.91
CA TYR A 110 -0.05 -4.22 -10.95
C TYR A 110 0.18 -3.65 -12.36
N GLU A 111 0.81 -2.49 -12.43
CA GLU A 111 1.29 -1.88 -13.66
C GLU A 111 2.79 -1.68 -13.56
N ALA A 112 3.54 -2.15 -14.56
CA ALA A 112 4.98 -1.92 -14.65
C ALA A 112 5.28 -1.08 -15.89
N GLY A 113 5.86 0.11 -15.68
CA GLY A 113 6.38 0.94 -16.77
C GLY A 113 5.34 1.52 -17.71
N ASN A 114 4.16 1.88 -17.17
CA ASN A 114 3.03 2.42 -17.94
C ASN A 114 2.56 1.50 -19.08
N ARG A 115 2.75 0.19 -18.98
CA ARG A 115 2.37 -0.80 -20.00
C ARG A 115 0.94 -1.32 -19.86
N GLY A 116 0.13 -0.67 -19.02
CA GLY A 116 -1.19 -1.14 -18.64
C GLY A 116 -1.19 -2.09 -17.44
N VAL A 117 -2.39 -2.36 -16.93
CA VAL A 117 -2.59 -3.10 -15.69
C VAL A 117 -2.65 -4.60 -15.94
N ASN A 118 -1.71 -5.34 -15.35
CA ASN A 118 -1.74 -6.79 -15.23
C ASN A 118 -2.69 -7.17 -14.09
N ARG A 119 -3.91 -7.57 -14.45
CA ARG A 119 -4.96 -7.93 -13.50
C ARG A 119 -4.75 -9.33 -12.95
N VAL A 120 -4.97 -9.48 -11.64
CA VAL A 120 -5.16 -10.79 -11.04
C VAL A 120 -6.63 -11.14 -11.17
N ARG A 121 -6.95 -12.10 -12.03
CA ARG A 121 -8.32 -12.62 -12.08
C ARG A 121 -8.61 -13.30 -10.74
N PRO A 122 -9.81 -13.10 -10.15
CA PRO A 122 -10.26 -13.99 -9.10
C PRO A 122 -10.18 -15.43 -9.62
N ALA A 123 -9.77 -16.38 -8.78
CA ALA A 123 -9.94 -17.78 -9.11
C ALA A 123 -11.44 -17.98 -9.36
N SER A 124 -11.81 -18.26 -10.60
CA SER A 124 -13.17 -18.67 -10.94
C SER A 124 -13.39 -20.01 -10.26
N SER A 125 -14.26 -20.02 -9.24
CA SER A 125 -14.73 -21.21 -8.53
C SER A 125 -15.45 -22.17 -9.46
#